data_AF-A0A6B3ND73-F1
#
_entry.id   AF-A0A6B3ND73-F1
#
_cell.length_a   1.000
_cell.length_b   1.000
_cell.length_c   1.000
_cell.angle_alpha   90.00
_cell.angle_beta   90.00
_cell.angle_gamma   90.00
#
_symmetry.space_group_name_H-M   'P 1'
#
loop_
_entity.id
_entity.type
_entity.pdbx_description
1 polymer ?
#
loop_
_entity_poly.entity_id
_entity_poly.type
_entity_poly.pdbx_seq_one_letter_code
_entity_poly.pdbx_strand_id
1 'polypeptide(L)'
;MAPVPVTIKVREEISPEQFCLEWFGLHKLPHPERIKEQNSRGYRKRCIELFCEVLGKSFSTVNHWGSGTSFSKFPPEYRSRLAQVLLYRQVKELSSFGRPFRAINTLN
;
A
#
# COMPACT_ATOMS: atom_id res chain seq x y z
N MET A 1 -15.32 -7.85 28.15
CA MET A 1 -14.70 -8.54 27.00
C MET A 1 -13.34 -7.92 26.75
N ALA A 2 -12.27 -8.70 26.68
CA ALA A 2 -10.97 -8.19 26.25
C ALA A 2 -11.04 -7.80 24.76
N PRO A 3 -10.37 -6.70 24.33
CA PRO A 3 -10.35 -6.33 22.92
C PRO A 3 -9.66 -7.41 22.09
N VAL A 4 -10.28 -7.82 20.98
CA VAL A 4 -9.68 -8.76 20.04
C VAL A 4 -8.44 -8.12 19.42
N PRO A 5 -7.26 -8.78 19.47
CA PRO A 5 -6.04 -8.21 18.89
C PRO A 5 -6.17 -8.00 17.39
N VAL A 6 -5.72 -6.83 16.91
CA VAL A 6 -5.68 -6.57 15.47
C VAL A 6 -4.57 -7.44 14.85
N THR A 7 -4.89 -8.16 13.79
CA THR A 7 -3.91 -8.98 13.07
C THR A 7 -3.24 -8.16 11.98
N ILE A 8 -1.90 -8.07 12.02
CA ILE A 8 -1.07 -7.40 11.01
C ILE A 8 -0.41 -8.47 10.15
N LYS A 9 -0.53 -8.34 8.82
CA LYS A 9 0.17 -9.21 7.87
C LYS A 9 1.56 -8.64 7.57
N VAL A 10 2.60 -9.37 7.93
CA VAL A 10 3.99 -9.06 7.57
C VAL A 10 4.29 -9.72 6.24
N ARG A 11 4.66 -8.90 5.25
CA ARG A 11 5.01 -9.35 3.88
C ARG A 11 6.43 -8.92 3.58
N GLU A 12 7.17 -9.77 2.86
CA GLU A 12 8.50 -9.41 2.37
C GLU A 12 8.43 -8.40 1.22
N GLU A 13 7.41 -8.55 0.36
CA GLU A 13 7.17 -7.68 -0.79
C GLU A 13 5.68 -7.39 -0.99
N ILE A 14 5.38 -6.31 -1.71
CA ILE A 14 4.03 -5.94 -2.14
C ILE A 14 4.09 -5.32 -3.54
N SER A 15 3.12 -5.62 -4.40
CA SER A 15 3.03 -4.97 -5.71
C SER A 15 2.64 -3.49 -5.55
N PRO A 16 3.04 -2.61 -6.51
CA PRO A 16 2.71 -1.19 -6.45
C PRO A 16 1.20 -0.94 -6.44
N GLU A 17 0.43 -1.71 -7.20
CA GLU A 17 -1.03 -1.64 -7.20
C GLU A 17 -1.61 -1.99 -5.82
N GLN A 18 -1.20 -3.13 -5.25
CA GLN A 18 -1.70 -3.58 -3.96
C GLN A 18 -1.30 -2.60 -2.85
N PHE A 19 -0.10 -2.02 -2.93
CA PHE A 19 0.35 -0.99 -2.00
C PHE A 19 -0.58 0.23 -2.04
N CYS A 20 -0.90 0.77 -3.21
CA CYS A 20 -1.85 1.88 -3.32
C CYS A 20 -3.25 1.50 -2.77
N LEU A 21 -3.75 0.31 -3.11
CA LEU A 21 -5.05 -0.17 -2.61
C LEU A 21 -5.07 -0.25 -1.08
N GLU A 22 -3.99 -0.70 -0.46
CA GLU A 22 -3.88 -0.77 1.00
C GLU A 22 -3.70 0.61 1.63
N TRP A 23 -2.83 1.43 1.05
CA TRP A 23 -2.54 2.77 1.54
C TRP A 23 -3.75 3.70 1.54
N PHE A 24 -4.57 3.63 0.50
CA PHE A 24 -5.80 4.43 0.37
C PHE A 24 -7.04 3.72 0.95
N GLY A 25 -6.88 2.55 1.56
CA GLY A 25 -7.99 1.82 2.18
C GLY A 25 -8.97 1.16 1.19
N LEU A 26 -8.69 1.19 -0.11
CA LEU A 26 -9.57 0.65 -1.17
C LEU A 26 -9.68 -0.88 -1.16
N HIS A 27 -8.71 -1.58 -0.56
CA HIS A 27 -8.77 -3.04 -0.35
C HIS A 27 -9.97 -3.48 0.51
N LYS A 28 -10.53 -2.57 1.33
CA LYS A 28 -11.71 -2.82 2.17
C LYS A 28 -13.03 -2.61 1.41
N LEU A 29 -12.98 -1.99 0.23
CA LEU A 29 -14.16 -1.73 -0.59
C LEU A 29 -14.56 -2.99 -1.39
N PRO A 30 -15.87 -3.18 -1.63
CA PRO A 30 -16.36 -4.14 -2.62
C PRO A 30 -15.71 -3.93 -3.99
N HIS A 31 -15.60 -5.00 -4.77
CA HIS A 31 -14.98 -4.96 -6.10
C HIS A 31 -15.50 -3.83 -7.02
N PRO A 32 -16.83 -3.62 -7.21
CA PRO A 32 -17.31 -2.57 -8.12
C PRO A 32 -16.93 -1.15 -7.66
N GLU A 33 -16.97 -0.88 -6.35
CA GLU A 33 -16.58 0.41 -5.79
C GLU A 33 -15.07 0.65 -5.91
N ARG A 34 -14.27 -0.39 -5.66
CA ARG A 34 -12.83 -0.34 -5.84
C ARG A 34 -12.45 0.02 -7.28
N ILE A 35 -13.07 -0.61 -8.27
CA ILE A 35 -12.83 -0.31 -9.69
C ILE A 35 -13.23 1.12 -10.02
N LYS A 36 -14.37 1.60 -9.51
CA LYS A 36 -14.81 3.00 -9.68
C LYS A 36 -13.77 3.97 -9.12
N GLU A 37 -13.24 3.71 -7.93
CA GLU A 37 -12.21 4.54 -7.30
C GLU A 37 -10.87 4.48 -8.04
N GLN A 38 -10.44 3.30 -8.49
CA GLN A 38 -9.21 3.14 -9.29
C GLN A 38 -9.30 3.87 -10.65
N ASN A 39 -10.50 3.94 -11.23
CA ASN A 39 -10.78 4.68 -12.47
C ASN A 39 -11.07 6.17 -12.25
N SER A 40 -11.14 6.63 -10.99
CA SER A 40 -11.40 8.04 -10.69
C SER A 40 -10.27 8.93 -11.21
N ARG A 41 -10.64 10.16 -11.63
CA ARG A 41 -9.66 11.16 -12.03
C ARG A 41 -8.72 11.43 -10.86
N GLY A 42 -7.42 11.24 -11.09
CA GLY A 42 -6.37 11.53 -10.11
C GLY A 42 -5.96 10.36 -9.22
N TYR A 43 -6.62 9.20 -9.24
CA TYR A 43 -6.14 8.03 -8.47
C TYR A 43 -4.69 7.67 -8.84
N ARG A 44 -4.39 7.54 -10.13
CA ARG A 44 -3.01 7.30 -10.59
C ARG A 44 -2.05 8.40 -10.16
N LYS A 45 -2.44 9.68 -10.24
CA LYS A 45 -1.60 10.80 -9.81
C LYS A 45 -1.23 10.69 -8.33
N ARG A 46 -2.21 10.38 -7.48
CA ARG A 46 -1.98 10.14 -6.03
C ARG A 46 -1.03 8.96 -5.78
N CYS A 47 -1.16 7.87 -6.54
CA CYS A 47 -0.20 6.77 -6.47
C CYS A 47 1.22 7.22 -6.83
N ILE A 48 1.37 8.00 -7.91
CA ILE A 48 2.67 8.51 -8.34
C ILE A 48 3.29 9.40 -7.24
N GLU A 49 2.52 10.35 -6.70
CA GLU A 49 2.96 11.23 -5.61
C GLU A 49 3.39 10.43 -4.38
N LEU A 50 2.61 9.42 -4.00
CA LEU A 50 2.94 8.53 -2.90
C LEU A 50 4.25 7.78 -3.14
N PHE A 51 4.48 7.24 -4.33
CA PHE A 51 5.76 6.59 -4.63
C PHE A 51 6.94 7.57 -4.63
N CYS A 52 6.73 8.82 -5.06
CA CYS A 52 7.77 9.85 -4.98
C CYS A 52 8.18 10.09 -3.52
N GLU A 53 7.20 10.22 -2.62
CA GLU A 53 7.44 10.40 -1.19
C GLU A 53 8.14 9.20 -0.57
N VAL A 54 7.64 7.99 -0.84
CA VAL A 54 8.14 6.75 -0.21
C VAL A 54 9.53 6.34 -0.70
N LEU A 55 9.82 6.59 -1.99
CA LEU A 55 11.04 6.11 -2.66
C LEU A 55 12.05 7.22 -2.95
N GLY A 56 11.71 8.49 -2.69
CA GLY A 56 12.56 9.64 -3.00
C GLY A 56 12.82 9.81 -4.51
N LYS A 57 11.84 9.47 -5.35
CA LYS A 57 11.95 9.55 -6.81
C LYS A 57 11.19 10.74 -7.37
N SER A 58 11.60 11.19 -8.55
CA SER A 58 10.90 12.27 -9.24
C SER A 58 9.56 11.77 -9.82
N PHE A 59 8.58 12.67 -9.92
CA PHE A 59 7.29 12.38 -10.54
C PHE A 59 7.46 11.83 -11.97
N SER A 60 8.37 12.44 -12.75
CA SER A 60 8.67 11.99 -14.11
C SER A 60 9.15 10.54 -14.11
N THR A 61 10.12 10.20 -13.26
CA THR A 61 10.65 8.83 -13.14
C THR A 61 9.54 7.82 -12.86
N VAL A 62 8.72 8.09 -11.84
CA VAL A 62 7.65 7.17 -11.43
C VAL A 62 6.55 7.07 -12.51
N ASN A 63 6.22 8.18 -13.17
CA ASN A 63 5.22 8.18 -14.24
C ASN A 63 5.63 7.30 -15.43
N HIS A 64 6.92 7.08 -15.66
CA HIS A 64 7.43 6.18 -16.70
C HIS A 64 7.35 4.68 -16.33
N TRP A 65 6.95 4.32 -15.11
CA TRP A 65 6.87 2.92 -14.66
C TRP A 65 5.64 2.16 -15.16
N GLY A 66 5.11 2.52 -16.33
CA GLY A 66 3.96 1.88 -16.96
C GLY A 66 2.69 2.73 -16.85
N SER A 67 1.72 2.41 -17.70
CA SER A 67 0.40 3.07 -17.76
C SER A 67 -0.60 2.44 -16.77
N GLY A 68 -1.72 3.11 -16.54
CA GLY A 68 -2.80 2.59 -15.69
C GLY A 68 -2.44 2.52 -14.19
N THR A 69 -3.00 1.55 -13.47
CA THR A 69 -2.83 1.37 -12.02
C THR A 69 -1.87 0.25 -11.65
N SER A 70 -1.43 -0.55 -12.63
CA SER A 70 -0.59 -1.74 -12.40
C SER A 70 0.89 -1.42 -12.28
N PHE A 71 1.35 -0.28 -12.83
CA PHE A 71 2.76 0.11 -12.89
C PHE A 71 3.66 -1.03 -13.39
N SER A 72 3.37 -1.53 -14.60
CA SER A 72 4.03 -2.74 -15.17
C SER A 72 5.55 -2.67 -15.28
N LYS A 73 6.16 -1.48 -15.26
CA LYS A 73 7.63 -1.28 -15.29
C LYS A 73 8.19 -0.85 -13.92
N PHE A 74 7.43 -1.07 -12.85
CA PHE A 74 7.89 -0.76 -11.49
C PHE A 74 9.10 -1.63 -11.12
N PRO A 75 10.23 -1.04 -10.71
CA PRO A 75 11.44 -1.80 -10.38
C PRO A 75 11.21 -2.74 -9.17
N PRO A 76 11.49 -4.05 -9.29
CA PRO A 76 11.18 -5.03 -8.25
C PRO A 76 11.89 -4.75 -6.93
N GLU A 77 13.09 -4.17 -6.96
CA GLU A 77 13.89 -3.84 -5.77
C GLU A 77 13.19 -2.87 -4.79
N TYR A 78 12.19 -2.13 -5.25
CA TYR A 78 11.42 -1.22 -4.39
C TYR A 78 10.22 -1.89 -3.70
N ARG A 79 9.85 -3.12 -4.07
CA ARG A 79 8.67 -3.80 -3.50
C ARG A 79 8.81 -4.11 -2.01
N SER A 80 10.01 -4.47 -1.58
CA SER A 80 10.31 -4.69 -0.16
C SER A 80 10.23 -3.40 0.65
N ARG A 81 10.69 -2.28 0.08
CA ARG A 81 10.55 -0.95 0.69
C ARG A 81 9.08 -0.55 0.86
N LEU A 82 8.24 -0.80 -0.14
CA LEU A 82 6.79 -0.56 -0.04
C LEU A 82 6.17 -1.38 1.09
N ALA A 83 6.52 -2.67 1.20
CA ALA A 83 6.00 -3.55 2.24
C ALA A 83 6.40 -3.07 3.65
N GLN A 84 7.67 -2.69 3.85
CA GLN A 84 8.17 -2.15 5.11
C GLN A 84 7.45 -0.86 5.52
N VAL A 85 7.25 0.07 4.59
CA VAL A 85 6.59 1.34 4.87
C VAL A 85 5.12 1.15 5.23
N LEU A 86 4.42 0.24 4.55
CA LEU A 86 3.04 -0.11 4.88
C LEU A 86 2.94 -0.74 6.27
N LEU A 87 3.84 -1.68 6.59
CA LEU A 87 3.91 -2.32 7.91
C LEU A 87 4.17 -1.28 9.01
N TYR A 88 5.17 -0.41 8.81
CA TYR A 88 5.50 0.64 9.76
C TYR A 88 4.30 1.57 10.02
N ARG A 89 3.58 1.97 8.97
CA ARG A 89 2.36 2.77 9.11
C ARG A 89 1.30 2.05 9.94
N GLN A 90 1.02 0.79 9.64
CA GLN A 90 0.02 0.00 10.38
C GLN A 90 0.39 -0.16 11.86
N VAL A 91 1.66 -0.48 12.15
CA VAL A 91 2.17 -0.60 13.52
C VAL A 91 2.08 0.74 14.24
N LYS A 92 2.47 1.85 13.59
CA LYS A 92 2.40 3.19 14.17
C LYS A 92 0.97 3.59 14.49
N GLU A 93 0.04 3.39 13.57
CA GLU A 93 -1.39 3.64 13.79
C GLU A 93 -1.91 2.86 15.00
N LEU A 94 -1.66 1.55 15.06
CA LEU A 94 -2.13 0.69 16.16
C LEU A 94 -1.50 1.05 17.51
N SER A 95 -0.21 1.38 17.51
CA SER A 95 0.51 1.83 18.71
C SER A 95 -0.04 3.16 19.22
N SER A 96 -0.35 4.10 18.32
CA SER A 96 -0.98 5.38 18.69
C SER A 96 -2.38 5.22 19.29
N PHE A 97 -3.11 4.15 18.91
CA PHE A 97 -4.43 3.85 19.49
C PHE A 97 -4.38 2.97 20.74
N GLY A 98 -3.19 2.59 21.24
CA GLY A 98 -3.04 1.69 22.39
C GLY A 98 -3.68 0.30 22.18
N ARG A 99 -3.86 -0.12 20.92
CA ARG A 99 -4.56 -1.37 20.60
C ARG A 99 -3.56 -2.53 20.59
N PRO A 100 -3.81 -3.64 21.31
CA PRO A 100 -2.98 -4.83 21.19
C PRO A 100 -3.07 -5.38 19.76
N PHE A 101 -1.95 -5.78 19.20
CA PHE A 101 -1.87 -6.36 17.87
C PHE A 101 -1.00 -7.61 17.83
N ARG A 102 -1.28 -8.48 16.86
CA ARG A 102 -0.50 -9.69 16.58
C ARG A 102 0.03 -9.62 15.15
N ALA A 103 1.34 -9.78 14.98
CA ALA A 103 1.95 -9.93 13.67
C ALA A 103 1.85 -11.40 13.22
N ILE A 104 1.47 -11.62 11.95
CA ILE A 104 1.52 -12.92 11.29
C ILE A 104 2.32 -12.79 9.99
N ASN A 105 3.25 -13.71 9.76
CA ASN A 105 3.99 -13.77 8.50
C ASN A 105 3.11 -14.42 7.44
N THR A 106 3.01 -13.81 6.26
CA THR A 106 2.48 -14.49 5.08
C THR A 106 3.60 -15.32 4.46
N LEU A 107 3.55 -16.64 4.60
CA LEU A 107 4.34 -17.54 3.76
C LEU A 107 3.70 -17.52 2.37
N ASN A 108 4.48 -17.17 1.35
CA ASN A 108 4.06 -17.30 -0.05
C ASN A 108 3.99 -18.77 -0.44
#